data_AF-A0A143HC69-F1
#
_entry.id   AF-A0A143HC69-F1
#
_cell.length_a   1.000
_cell.length_b   1.000
_cell.length_c   1.000
_cell.angle_alpha   90.00
_cell.angle_beta   90.00
_cell.angle_gamma   90.00
#
_symmetry.space_group_name_H-M   'P 1'
#
loop_
_entity.id
_entity.type
_entity.pdbx_description
1 polymer ?
#
loop_
_entity_poly.entity_id
_entity_poly.type
_entity_poly.pdbx_seq_one_letter_code
_entity_poly.pdbx_strand_id
1 'polypeptide(L)'
;MAERIDGAIYEGLLSKGFGLIPRMVTRDKELSIEAKAIYAYLSAFAGNNSESFPSVNLICDELNISEKRYYKYRKSLLEKGYIRVRRERLDKGFSKNYYEIVQQISTKNENSVYGQNVSVQNVSVQNVSKQNDGTNNSSITNSSITNNNNNNINKPDKSADIALPYDLIINYLNTMAGTNYRHTTKKTQQLIKARYAEGFTTEDFKKVIDVKTKGWLNDPRWAQYLRPETLFGTKFESYLNEKVGGKHEAFSKQSTKEYPDGVNF
;
A
#
# COMPACT_ATOMS: atom_id res chain seq x y z
N MET A 1 -64.63 -10.44 11.15
CA MET A 1 -63.89 -9.56 10.22
C MET A 1 -62.55 -9.28 10.89
N ALA A 2 -61.52 -10.05 10.53
CA ALA A 2 -60.23 -10.00 11.23
C ALA A 2 -59.35 -8.88 10.66
N GLU A 3 -58.93 -8.01 11.59
CA GLU A 3 -57.62 -7.37 11.76
C GLU A 3 -56.93 -6.66 10.60
N ARG A 4 -56.58 -5.41 10.89
CA ARG A 4 -55.32 -4.82 10.45
C ARG A 4 -54.61 -4.31 11.70
N ILE A 5 -53.63 -5.07 12.19
CA ILE A 5 -52.72 -4.58 13.23
C ILE A 5 -51.68 -3.73 12.48
N ASP A 6 -51.72 -2.41 12.68
CA ASP A 6 -50.71 -1.50 12.15
C ASP A 6 -49.34 -1.94 12.70
N GLY A 7 -48.44 -2.31 11.78
CA GLY A 7 -47.09 -2.75 12.12
C GLY A 7 -46.35 -1.65 12.87
N ALA A 8 -45.68 -2.03 13.96
CA ALA A 8 -44.93 -1.11 14.81
C ALA A 8 -43.96 -0.26 13.98
N ILE A 9 -44.15 1.07 14.01
CA ILE A 9 -43.22 2.05 13.45
C ILE A 9 -42.01 2.08 14.38
N TYR A 10 -40.89 1.49 13.95
CA TYR A 10 -39.61 1.61 14.65
C TYR A 10 -38.93 2.93 14.26
N GLU A 11 -39.37 4.05 14.83
CA GLU A 11 -38.60 5.31 14.79
C GLU A 11 -37.57 5.30 15.93
N GLY A 12 -36.28 5.20 15.59
CA GLY A 12 -35.19 5.21 16.57
C GLY A 12 -33.81 4.93 15.95
N LEU A 13 -32.74 5.06 16.73
CA LEU A 13 -31.35 4.89 16.25
C LEU A 13 -31.09 3.50 15.62
N LEU A 14 -31.81 2.47 16.09
CA LEU A 14 -31.68 1.09 15.62
C LEU A 14 -32.50 0.78 14.36
N SER A 15 -33.32 1.74 13.89
CA SER A 15 -34.22 1.57 12.73
C SER A 15 -33.49 1.21 11.44
N LYS A 16 -32.22 1.65 11.30
CA LYS A 16 -31.36 1.36 10.15
C LYS A 16 -30.50 0.10 10.31
N GLY A 17 -30.76 -0.69 11.35
CA GLY A 17 -30.00 -1.89 11.67
C GLY A 17 -28.90 -1.64 12.70
N PHE A 18 -28.41 -2.73 13.28
CA PHE A 18 -27.33 -2.73 14.26
C PHE A 18 -26.56 -4.06 14.19
N GLY A 19 -25.36 -4.06 14.78
CA GLY A 19 -24.47 -5.22 14.80
C GLY A 19 -23.95 -5.51 16.19
N LEU A 20 -23.82 -6.79 16.52
CA LEU A 20 -23.17 -7.22 17.76
C LEU A 20 -21.66 -7.28 17.56
N ILE A 21 -20.92 -6.71 18.52
CA ILE A 21 -19.46 -6.75 18.51
C ILE A 21 -19.00 -7.60 19.71
N PRO A 22 -18.42 -8.79 19.48
CA PRO A 22 -17.94 -9.64 20.56
C PRO A 22 -16.85 -8.96 21.39
N ARG A 23 -16.89 -9.16 22.71
CA ARG A 23 -15.86 -8.65 23.64
C ARG A 23 -14.45 -9.10 23.27
N MET A 24 -14.32 -10.27 22.64
CA MET A 24 -13.04 -10.79 22.17
C MET A 24 -12.37 -9.84 21.17
N VAL A 25 -13.13 -9.30 20.20
CA VAL A 25 -12.60 -8.36 19.20
C VAL A 25 -12.25 -7.02 19.84
N THR A 26 -13.09 -6.51 20.73
CA THR A 26 -12.83 -5.21 21.38
C THR A 26 -11.67 -5.26 22.37
N ARG A 27 -11.49 -6.40 23.07
CA ARG A 27 -10.40 -6.62 24.03
C ARG A 27 -9.09 -7.10 23.40
N ASP A 28 -9.08 -7.48 22.13
CA ASP A 28 -7.85 -7.84 21.44
C ASP A 28 -6.90 -6.63 21.40
N LYS A 29 -5.74 -6.76 22.07
CA LYS A 29 -4.71 -5.72 22.18
C LYS A 29 -3.87 -5.58 20.91
N GLU A 30 -3.87 -6.60 20.06
CA GLU A 30 -3.12 -6.60 18.80
C GLU A 30 -3.93 -5.99 17.64
N LEU A 31 -5.25 -5.83 17.80
CA LEU A 31 -6.08 -5.09 16.85
C LEU A 31 -5.98 -3.59 17.07
N SER A 32 -5.71 -2.86 15.98
CA SER A 32 -5.79 -1.40 15.99
C SER A 32 -7.24 -0.92 16.15
N ILE A 33 -7.40 0.35 16.51
CA ILE A 33 -8.72 0.99 16.58
C ILE A 33 -9.43 0.94 15.23
N GLU A 34 -8.71 1.12 14.11
CA GLU A 34 -9.32 1.04 12.78
C GLU A 34 -9.75 -0.38 12.43
N ALA A 35 -8.99 -1.41 12.84
CA ALA A 35 -9.42 -2.80 12.66
C ALA A 35 -10.73 -3.08 13.41
N LYS A 36 -10.83 -2.60 14.66
CA LYS A 36 -12.06 -2.70 15.47
C LYS A 36 -13.22 -1.93 14.85
N ALA A 37 -12.96 -0.73 14.31
CA ALA A 37 -13.96 0.08 13.62
C ALA A 37 -14.46 -0.60 12.32
N ILE A 38 -13.56 -1.18 11.53
CA ILE A 38 -13.94 -1.96 10.33
C ILE A 38 -14.80 -3.16 10.74
N TYR A 39 -14.41 -3.91 11.77
CA TYR A 39 -15.22 -5.04 12.26
C TYR A 39 -16.60 -4.58 12.73
N ALA A 40 -16.65 -3.49 13.51
CA ALA A 40 -17.89 -2.90 14.00
C ALA A 40 -18.83 -2.50 12.84
N TYR A 41 -18.28 -1.84 11.84
CA TYR A 41 -19.00 -1.43 10.64
C TYR A 41 -19.57 -2.63 9.89
N LEU A 42 -18.73 -3.64 9.60
CA LEU A 42 -19.19 -4.87 8.94
C LEU A 42 -20.26 -5.60 9.76
N SER A 43 -20.15 -5.60 11.08
CA SER A 43 -21.14 -6.21 11.98
C SER A 43 -22.48 -5.48 11.91
N ALA A 44 -22.47 -4.14 11.83
CA ALA A 44 -23.69 -3.34 11.68
C ALA A 44 -24.42 -3.63 10.36
N PHE A 45 -23.68 -3.85 9.27
CA PHE A 45 -24.24 -4.25 7.98
C PHE A 45 -24.65 -5.72 7.90
N ALA A 46 -24.01 -6.58 8.69
CA ALA A 46 -24.25 -8.02 8.66
C ALA A 46 -25.52 -8.46 9.38
N GLY A 47 -26.06 -7.63 10.29
CA GLY A 47 -27.28 -7.92 11.02
C GLY A 47 -27.29 -9.33 11.64
N ASN A 48 -28.39 -10.07 11.41
CA ASN A 48 -28.56 -11.43 11.95
C ASN A 48 -27.91 -12.52 11.07
N ASN A 49 -27.65 -12.24 9.80
CA ASN A 49 -27.18 -13.22 8.81
C ASN A 49 -25.65 -13.37 8.78
N SER A 50 -24.91 -12.63 9.61
CA SER A 50 -23.44 -12.70 9.71
C SER A 50 -22.69 -12.43 8.41
N GLU A 51 -23.39 -11.99 7.37
CA GLU A 51 -22.82 -11.66 6.07
C GLU A 51 -23.14 -10.22 5.73
N SER A 52 -22.12 -9.44 5.37
CA SER A 52 -22.24 -8.07 4.90
C SER A 52 -21.56 -7.92 3.55
N PHE A 53 -21.98 -6.92 2.76
CA PHE A 53 -21.40 -6.67 1.44
C PHE A 53 -21.20 -5.17 1.11
N PRO A 54 -20.86 -4.29 2.07
CA PRO A 54 -20.55 -2.90 1.76
C PRO A 54 -19.32 -2.81 0.85
N SER A 55 -19.33 -1.84 -0.07
CA SER A 55 -18.19 -1.61 -0.97
C SER A 55 -16.98 -1.08 -0.19
N VAL A 56 -15.78 -1.32 -0.70
CA VAL A 56 -14.55 -0.79 -0.07
C VAL A 56 -14.59 0.74 0.01
N ASN A 57 -15.05 1.39 -1.06
CA ASN A 57 -15.19 2.84 -1.10
C ASN A 57 -16.14 3.33 -0.01
N LEU A 58 -17.33 2.73 0.13
CA LEU A 58 -18.30 3.12 1.17
C LEU A 58 -17.69 3.02 2.58
N ILE A 59 -17.01 1.90 2.89
CA ILE A 59 -16.36 1.71 4.19
C ILE A 59 -15.28 2.78 4.41
N CYS A 60 -14.46 3.05 3.39
CA CYS A 60 -13.37 4.03 3.49
C CYS A 60 -13.91 5.45 3.69
N ASP A 61 -14.95 5.81 2.95
CA ASP A 61 -15.58 7.12 2.98
C ASP A 61 -16.24 7.36 4.35
N GLU A 62 -17.07 6.43 4.83
CA GLU A 62 -17.83 6.60 6.07
C GLU A 62 -16.95 6.46 7.34
N LEU A 63 -15.93 5.59 7.32
CA LEU A 63 -14.97 5.49 8.42
C LEU A 63 -13.84 6.53 8.33
N ASN A 64 -13.79 7.33 7.25
CA ASN A 64 -12.74 8.30 6.98
C ASN A 64 -11.32 7.69 7.07
N ILE A 65 -11.12 6.55 6.40
CA ILE A 65 -9.83 5.87 6.32
C ILE A 65 -9.43 5.66 4.86
N SER A 66 -8.12 5.77 4.58
CA SER A 66 -7.64 5.49 3.23
C SER A 66 -7.79 4.01 2.88
N GLU A 67 -7.97 3.72 1.59
CA GLU A 67 -8.07 2.34 1.07
C GLU A 67 -6.86 1.47 1.49
N LYS A 68 -5.65 2.07 1.53
CA LYS A 68 -4.44 1.42 2.04
C LYS A 68 -4.58 1.01 3.51
N ARG A 69 -5.13 1.88 4.37
CA ARG A 69 -5.36 1.59 5.79
C ARG A 69 -6.44 0.53 5.94
N TYR A 70 -7.54 0.66 5.19
CA TYR A 70 -8.58 -0.36 5.13
C TYR A 70 -8.00 -1.74 4.83
N TYR A 71 -7.21 -1.89 3.76
CA TYR A 71 -6.63 -3.19 3.41
C TYR A 71 -5.66 -3.71 4.47
N LYS A 72 -4.83 -2.82 5.06
CA LYS A 72 -3.90 -3.18 6.14
C LYS A 72 -4.66 -3.76 7.35
N TYR A 73 -5.70 -3.09 7.83
CA TYR A 73 -6.39 -3.47 9.06
C TYR A 73 -7.45 -4.54 8.84
N ARG A 74 -8.07 -4.60 7.66
CA ARG A 74 -8.85 -5.77 7.25
C ARG A 74 -8.00 -7.04 7.22
N LYS A 75 -6.75 -6.95 6.76
CA LYS A 75 -5.83 -8.09 6.75
C LYS A 75 -5.60 -8.64 8.16
N SER A 76 -5.42 -7.78 9.18
CA SER A 76 -5.30 -8.26 10.56
C SER A 76 -6.54 -8.99 11.07
N LEU A 77 -7.75 -8.57 10.65
CA LEU A 77 -8.98 -9.29 10.99
C LEU A 77 -9.07 -10.67 10.33
N LEU A 78 -8.61 -10.77 9.07
CA LEU A 78 -8.54 -12.05 8.33
C LEU A 78 -7.53 -13.02 8.96
N GLU A 79 -6.33 -12.53 9.27
CA GLU A 79 -5.25 -13.34 9.86
C GLU A 79 -5.63 -13.91 11.24
N LYS A 80 -6.38 -13.13 12.02
CA LYS A 80 -6.91 -13.56 13.32
C LYS A 80 -8.19 -14.40 13.22
N GLY A 81 -8.75 -14.55 12.01
CA GLY A 81 -9.96 -15.33 11.77
C GLY A 81 -11.25 -14.70 12.28
N TYR A 82 -11.27 -13.38 12.51
CA TYR A 82 -12.49 -12.67 12.94
C TYR A 82 -13.48 -12.46 11.79
N ILE A 83 -12.99 -12.36 10.56
CA ILE A 83 -13.82 -12.25 9.35
C ILE A 83 -13.31 -13.19 8.27
N ARG A 84 -14.17 -13.51 7.29
CA ARG A 84 -13.80 -14.11 6.01
C ARG A 84 -14.24 -13.20 4.87
N VAL A 85 -13.57 -13.29 3.73
CA VAL A 85 -13.91 -12.48 2.55
C VAL A 85 -13.98 -13.36 1.32
N ARG A 86 -15.12 -13.32 0.63
CA ARG A 86 -15.31 -13.90 -0.71
C ARG A 86 -15.50 -12.79 -1.72
N ARG A 87 -15.09 -13.03 -2.97
CA ARG A 87 -15.28 -12.10 -4.09
C ARG A 87 -16.11 -12.77 -5.15
N GLU A 88 -17.17 -12.11 -5.58
CA GLU A 88 -18.00 -12.54 -6.72
C GLU A 88 -17.65 -11.66 -7.92
N ARG A 89 -17.28 -12.28 -9.05
CA ARG A 89 -17.08 -11.57 -10.31
C ARG A 89 -18.43 -11.40 -10.98
N LEU A 90 -18.78 -10.16 -11.32
CA LEU A 90 -19.90 -9.86 -12.20
C LEU A 90 -19.43 -9.99 -13.65
N ASP A 91 -20.35 -10.31 -14.56
CA ASP A 91 -20.09 -10.45 -16.00
C ASP A 91 -19.41 -9.23 -16.62
N LYS A 92 -19.63 -8.04 -16.03
CA LYS A 92 -19.03 -6.76 -16.45
C LYS A 92 -17.65 -6.49 -15.84
N GLY A 93 -16.99 -7.49 -15.23
CA GLY A 93 -15.65 -7.38 -14.65
C GLY A 93 -15.55 -6.72 -13.28
N PHE A 94 -16.66 -6.18 -12.75
CA PHE A 94 -16.72 -5.68 -11.38
C PHE A 94 -16.69 -6.84 -10.38
N SER A 95 -16.08 -6.64 -9.22
CA SER A 95 -16.09 -7.64 -8.14
C SER A 95 -16.70 -7.07 -6.88
N LYS A 96 -17.67 -7.80 -6.31
CA LYS A 96 -18.26 -7.46 -5.02
C LYS A 96 -17.59 -8.29 -3.93
N ASN A 97 -17.26 -7.65 -2.81
CA ASN A 97 -16.76 -8.35 -1.64
C ASN A 97 -17.93 -8.72 -0.72
N TYR A 98 -17.95 -9.98 -0.30
CA TYR A 98 -18.84 -10.48 0.75
C TYR A 98 -17.98 -10.78 1.97
N TYR A 99 -18.33 -10.18 3.10
CA TYR A 99 -17.66 -10.35 4.38
C TYR A 99 -18.53 -11.22 5.28
N GLU A 100 -17.96 -12.29 5.82
CA GLU A 100 -18.60 -13.15 6.80
C GLU A 100 -18.00 -12.84 8.19
N ILE A 101 -18.83 -12.54 9.17
CA ILE A 101 -18.47 -12.35 10.57
C ILE A 101 -18.39 -13.73 11.23
N VAL A 102 -17.20 -14.13 11.68
CA VAL A 102 -16.98 -15.47 12.25
C VAL A 102 -17.52 -15.51 13.68
N GLN A 103 -18.60 -16.26 13.90
CA GLN A 103 -19.21 -16.43 15.23
C GLN A 103 -18.49 -17.46 16.10
N GLN A 104 -17.97 -18.52 15.48
CA GLN A 104 -17.27 -19.61 16.17
C GLN A 104 -15.85 -19.71 15.65
N ILE A 105 -14.87 -19.43 16.51
CA ILE A 105 -13.47 -19.69 16.21
C ILE A 105 -13.22 -21.16 16.57
N SER A 106 -13.22 -22.05 15.58
CA SER A 106 -12.77 -23.42 15.79
C SER A 106 -11.31 -23.36 16.25
N THR A 107 -11.05 -23.72 17.51
CA THR A 107 -9.69 -23.99 17.99
C THR A 107 -9.13 -25.13 17.14
N LYS A 108 -8.18 -24.79 16.27
CA LYS A 108 -7.68 -25.65 15.20
C LYS A 108 -7.28 -27.04 15.71
N ASN A 109 -7.81 -28.07 15.07
CA ASN A 109 -7.03 -29.25 14.70
C ASN A 109 -7.15 -29.39 13.17
N GLU A 110 -6.00 -29.35 12.52
CA GLU A 110 -5.68 -29.78 11.14
C GLU A 110 -6.32 -29.05 9.94
N ASN A 111 -5.43 -28.47 9.12
CA ASN A 111 -5.53 -28.31 7.66
C ASN A 111 -6.88 -27.87 7.07
N SER A 112 -7.18 -26.58 7.13
CA SER A 112 -7.99 -25.93 6.08
C SER A 112 -7.18 -24.83 5.43
N VAL A 113 -6.81 -25.09 4.18
CA VAL A 113 -6.13 -24.18 3.27
C VAL A 113 -6.93 -22.88 3.20
N TYR A 114 -6.38 -21.80 3.76
CA TYR A 114 -6.91 -20.46 3.48
C TYR A 114 -6.65 -20.17 2.01
N GLY A 115 -7.72 -20.24 1.21
CA GLY A 115 -7.73 -20.08 -0.24
C GLY A 115 -7.00 -18.82 -0.68
N GLN A 116 -5.77 -19.03 -1.14
CA GLN A 116 -4.93 -18.04 -1.77
C GLN A 116 -5.38 -17.90 -3.22
N ASN A 117 -6.22 -16.90 -3.53
CA ASN A 117 -6.39 -16.48 -4.91
C ASN A 117 -5.19 -15.61 -5.29
N VAL A 118 -4.16 -16.31 -5.78
CA VAL A 118 -2.98 -15.76 -6.45
C VAL A 118 -3.45 -14.96 -7.68
N SER A 119 -2.83 -13.81 -7.93
CA SER A 119 -2.90 -13.14 -9.22
C SER A 119 -2.43 -14.10 -10.32
N VAL A 120 -3.29 -14.36 -11.30
CA VAL A 120 -2.93 -15.10 -12.52
C VAL A 120 -1.85 -14.31 -13.25
N GLN A 121 -0.64 -14.86 -13.26
CA GLN A 121 0.45 -14.35 -14.07
C GLN A 121 0.36 -15.06 -15.43
N ASN A 122 -0.13 -14.35 -16.44
CA ASN A 122 -0.08 -14.81 -17.82
C ASN A 122 1.39 -14.86 -18.24
N VAL A 123 1.98 -16.05 -18.26
CA VAL A 123 3.29 -16.30 -18.87
C VAL A 123 3.04 -17.06 -20.17
N SER A 124 3.50 -16.46 -21.27
CA SER A 124 3.50 -17.07 -22.60
C SER A 124 4.31 -18.37 -22.59
N VAL A 125 3.69 -19.42 -23.14
CA VAL A 125 4.28 -20.74 -23.39
C VAL A 125 5.51 -20.57 -24.29
N GLN A 126 6.70 -20.93 -23.81
CA GLN A 126 7.87 -21.17 -24.65
C GLN A 126 8.20 -22.67 -24.59
N ASN A 127 8.01 -23.33 -25.73
CA ASN A 127 8.49 -24.68 -25.99
C ASN A 127 10.02 -24.71 -25.79
N VAL A 128 10.51 -25.65 -24.98
CA VAL A 128 11.94 -25.97 -24.91
C VAL A 128 12.15 -27.39 -25.41
N SER A 129 12.98 -27.53 -26.45
CA SER A 129 13.69 -28.76 -26.75
C SER A 129 15.19 -28.50 -26.74
N LYS A 130 15.84 -29.08 -25.71
CA LYS A 130 17.18 -29.69 -25.65
C LYS A 130 18.35 -29.01 -26.40
N GLN A 131 19.37 -28.61 -25.65
CA GLN A 131 20.72 -29.22 -25.77
C GLN A 131 21.61 -28.90 -24.56
N ASN A 132 22.33 -29.93 -24.13
CA ASN A 132 23.35 -29.91 -23.09
C ASN A 132 24.61 -29.18 -23.59
N ASP A 133 25.37 -28.59 -22.68
CA ASP A 133 26.82 -28.86 -22.54
C ASP A 133 27.34 -28.30 -21.22
N GLY A 134 28.28 -29.04 -20.61
CA GLY A 134 28.66 -28.94 -19.21
C GLY A 134 29.80 -27.98 -18.88
N THR A 135 29.93 -27.76 -17.56
CA THR A 135 31.16 -27.65 -16.74
C THR A 135 32.25 -26.66 -17.23
N ASN A 136 32.68 -25.65 -16.46
CA ASN A 136 33.75 -25.74 -15.46
C ASN A 136 34.00 -24.38 -14.79
N ASN A 137 34.46 -24.48 -13.54
CA ASN A 137 34.86 -23.43 -12.60
C ASN A 137 36.24 -22.79 -12.90
N SER A 138 36.54 -21.70 -12.17
CA SER A 138 37.86 -21.06 -11.88
C SER A 138 38.30 -19.97 -12.87
N SER A 139 38.90 -18.82 -12.54
CA SER A 139 39.34 -18.15 -11.29
C SER A 139 40.08 -16.85 -11.69
N ILE A 140 40.23 -15.86 -10.78
CA ILE A 140 41.38 -14.89 -10.68
C ILE A 140 41.45 -13.79 -11.78
N THR A 141 41.74 -12.48 -11.62
CA THR A 141 42.15 -11.53 -10.55
C THR A 141 42.16 -10.08 -11.13
N ASN A 142 42.05 -9.06 -10.24
CA ASN A 142 42.70 -7.70 -10.21
C ASN A 142 42.71 -6.81 -11.47
N SER A 143 42.83 -5.48 -11.49
CA SER A 143 42.69 -4.30 -10.62
C SER A 143 42.88 -3.07 -11.56
N SER A 144 42.59 -1.86 -11.05
CA SER A 144 43.02 -0.50 -11.50
C SER A 144 42.37 0.24 -12.69
N ILE A 145 41.50 1.20 -12.35
CA ILE A 145 41.52 2.67 -12.59
C ILE A 145 42.27 3.23 -13.83
N THR A 146 41.59 3.97 -14.74
CA THR A 146 41.80 5.43 -15.04
C THR A 146 40.89 5.99 -16.18
N ASN A 147 40.61 7.30 -16.10
CA ASN A 147 39.73 8.16 -16.92
C ASN A 147 40.28 8.51 -18.33
N ASN A 148 39.41 8.78 -19.34
CA ASN A 148 39.12 10.12 -19.92
C ASN A 148 38.37 10.11 -21.29
N ASN A 149 37.70 11.23 -21.57
CA ASN A 149 36.72 11.59 -22.62
C ASN A 149 37.15 11.52 -24.11
N ASN A 150 36.20 11.25 -25.04
CA ASN A 150 35.69 12.22 -26.05
C ASN A 150 34.75 11.63 -27.14
N ASN A 151 33.55 12.21 -27.25
CA ASN A 151 32.77 12.66 -28.43
C ASN A 151 32.69 11.90 -29.79
N ASN A 152 31.48 11.39 -30.06
CA ASN A 152 30.53 11.78 -31.15
C ASN A 152 30.34 10.91 -32.44
N ILE A 153 29.04 10.72 -32.76
CA ILE A 153 28.35 10.54 -34.07
C ILE A 153 28.01 9.11 -34.62
N ASN A 154 26.68 8.95 -34.85
CA ASN A 154 25.92 8.13 -35.82
C ASN A 154 25.19 6.83 -35.39
N LYS A 155 23.86 6.93 -35.47
CA LYS A 155 22.73 5.97 -35.37
C LYS A 155 22.57 5.18 -36.70
N PRO A 156 21.73 4.11 -36.84
CA PRO A 156 20.97 3.30 -35.87
C PRO A 156 21.32 1.81 -35.92
N ASP A 157 21.47 1.15 -34.79
CA ASP A 157 21.16 -0.29 -34.72
C ASP A 157 20.81 -0.75 -33.31
N LYS A 158 20.03 -1.83 -33.25
CA LYS A 158 19.35 -2.38 -32.08
C LYS A 158 20.31 -2.70 -30.93
N SER A 159 19.80 -2.50 -29.70
CA SER A 159 20.31 -2.98 -28.41
C SER A 159 21.76 -2.58 -28.03
N ALA A 160 21.95 -1.33 -27.64
CA ALA A 160 23.09 -0.93 -26.81
C ALA A 160 22.56 -0.62 -25.40
N ASP A 161 23.10 -1.31 -24.38
CA ASP A 161 22.87 -0.99 -22.97
C ASP A 161 23.34 0.46 -22.70
N ILE A 162 22.40 1.41 -22.74
CA ILE A 162 22.67 2.76 -22.25
C ILE A 162 22.92 2.60 -20.75
N ALA A 163 24.18 2.76 -20.34
CA ALA A 163 24.56 2.79 -18.94
C ALA A 163 23.84 3.99 -18.27
N LEU A 164 22.70 3.70 -17.65
CA LEU A 164 21.91 4.72 -16.96
C LEU A 164 22.74 5.35 -15.82
N PRO A 165 22.59 6.66 -15.55
CA PRO A 165 23.42 7.39 -14.60
C PRO A 165 22.97 7.15 -13.15
N TYR A 166 22.94 5.89 -12.72
CA TYR A 166 22.53 5.50 -11.36
C TYR A 166 23.36 6.21 -10.29
N ASP A 167 24.67 6.27 -10.52
CA ASP A 167 25.67 6.83 -9.61
C ASP A 167 25.39 8.32 -9.39
N LEU A 168 25.12 9.05 -10.48
CA LEU A 168 24.83 10.49 -10.43
C LEU A 168 23.58 10.79 -9.61
N ILE A 169 22.50 10.04 -9.82
CA ILE A 169 21.21 10.24 -9.12
C ILE A 169 21.35 9.92 -7.63
N ILE A 170 22.00 8.80 -7.30
CA ILE A 170 22.09 8.34 -5.91
C ILE A 170 23.12 9.12 -5.11
N ASN A 171 24.24 9.51 -5.71
CA ASN A 171 25.18 10.41 -5.05
C ASN A 171 24.53 11.76 -4.76
N TYR A 172 23.68 12.27 -5.67
CA TYR A 172 22.92 13.48 -5.42
C TYR A 172 21.96 13.34 -4.23
N LEU A 173 21.20 12.24 -4.15
CA LEU A 173 20.35 11.96 -2.99
C LEU A 173 21.16 11.90 -1.69
N ASN A 174 22.31 11.22 -1.70
CA ASN A 174 23.17 11.10 -0.53
C ASN A 174 23.69 12.46 -0.05
N THR A 175 24.12 13.32 -0.96
CA THR A 175 24.56 14.68 -0.64
C THR A 175 23.42 15.51 -0.05
N MET A 176 22.21 15.44 -0.62
CA MET A 176 21.08 16.25 -0.18
C MET A 176 20.46 15.77 1.14
N ALA A 177 20.37 14.45 1.36
CA ALA A 177 19.71 13.87 2.52
C ALA A 177 20.67 13.47 3.66
N GLY A 178 21.99 13.61 3.47
CA GLY A 178 22.99 13.15 4.44
C GLY A 178 23.02 11.63 4.60
N THR A 179 22.73 10.89 3.52
CA THR A 179 22.65 9.42 3.52
C THR A 179 23.80 8.77 2.75
N ASN A 180 23.90 7.45 2.78
CA ASN A 180 24.93 6.69 2.05
C ASN A 180 24.35 5.46 1.32
N TYR A 181 23.31 5.68 0.51
CA TYR A 181 22.71 4.64 -0.33
C TYR A 181 23.66 4.24 -1.47
N ARG A 182 23.64 2.95 -1.83
CA ARG A 182 24.47 2.39 -2.89
C ARG A 182 23.73 2.37 -4.22
N HIS A 183 24.30 3.02 -5.24
CA HIS A 183 23.81 3.00 -6.62
C HIS A 183 23.89 1.61 -7.29
N THR A 184 24.72 0.71 -6.75
CA THR A 184 24.91 -0.66 -7.27
C THR A 184 23.82 -1.65 -6.86
N THR A 185 22.87 -1.25 -6.00
CA THR A 185 21.83 -2.15 -5.53
C THR A 185 20.78 -2.40 -6.62
N LYS A 186 20.49 -3.67 -6.91
CA LYS A 186 19.54 -4.08 -7.97
C LYS A 186 18.19 -3.39 -7.84
N LYS A 187 17.66 -3.28 -6.62
CA LYS A 187 16.35 -2.65 -6.36
C LYS A 187 16.35 -1.16 -6.70
N THR A 188 17.42 -0.43 -6.34
CA THR A 188 17.57 0.99 -6.67
C THR A 188 17.69 1.20 -8.17
N GLN A 189 18.51 0.38 -8.84
CA GLN A 189 18.67 0.43 -10.29
C GLN A 189 17.37 0.10 -11.02
N GLN A 190 16.59 -0.89 -10.55
CA GLN A 190 15.28 -1.22 -11.10
C GLN A 190 14.30 -0.04 -11.02
N LEU A 191 14.25 0.64 -9.88
CA LEU A 191 13.39 1.82 -9.72
C LEU A 191 13.79 2.95 -10.66
N ILE A 192 15.09 3.23 -10.77
CA ILE A 192 15.58 4.27 -11.68
C ILE A 192 15.30 3.89 -13.14
N LYS A 193 15.63 2.65 -13.53
CA LYS A 193 15.38 2.13 -14.89
C LYS A 193 13.90 2.17 -15.27
N ALA A 194 13.00 1.87 -14.33
CA ALA A 194 11.57 1.97 -14.56
C ALA A 194 11.14 3.40 -14.91
N ARG A 195 11.65 4.43 -14.21
CA ARG A 195 11.30 5.83 -14.52
C ARG A 195 11.92 6.32 -15.83
N TYR A 196 13.13 5.89 -16.17
CA TYR A 196 13.68 6.16 -17.50
C TYR A 196 12.85 5.52 -18.61
N ALA A 197 12.35 4.29 -18.40
CA ALA A 197 11.45 3.63 -19.36
C ALA A 197 10.09 4.35 -19.49
N GLU A 198 9.65 5.06 -18.46
CA GLU A 198 8.47 5.94 -18.48
C GLU A 198 8.75 7.32 -19.12
N GLY A 199 10.00 7.63 -19.46
CA GLY A 199 10.39 8.88 -20.12
C GLY A 199 10.92 9.99 -19.21
N PHE A 200 11.14 9.70 -17.92
CA PHE A 200 11.72 10.67 -16.99
C PHE A 200 13.23 10.85 -17.18
N THR A 201 13.70 12.07 -16.93
CA THR A 201 15.10 12.48 -17.11
C THR A 201 15.86 12.51 -15.78
N THR A 202 17.19 12.56 -15.85
CA THR A 202 18.06 12.73 -14.67
C THR A 202 17.68 13.98 -13.86
N GLU A 203 17.30 15.04 -14.55
CA GLU A 203 16.88 16.32 -14.00
C GLU A 203 15.59 16.17 -13.19
N ASP A 204 14.65 15.33 -13.64
CA ASP A 204 13.42 15.02 -12.90
C ASP A 204 13.72 14.30 -11.59
N PHE A 205 14.68 13.37 -11.58
CA PHE A 205 15.12 12.72 -10.34
C PHE A 205 15.70 13.73 -9.35
N LYS A 206 16.57 14.63 -9.81
CA LYS A 206 17.13 15.69 -8.96
C LYS A 206 16.03 16.60 -8.40
N LYS A 207 15.07 16.99 -9.24
CA LYS A 207 13.93 17.81 -8.80
C LYS A 207 13.08 17.12 -7.74
N VAL A 208 12.79 15.82 -7.88
CA VAL A 208 12.08 15.04 -6.85
C VAL A 208 12.87 15.00 -5.54
N ILE A 209 14.19 14.80 -5.62
CA ILE A 209 15.08 14.83 -4.45
C ILE A 209 15.02 16.19 -3.77
N ASP A 210 15.11 17.29 -4.51
CA ASP A 210 15.07 18.64 -3.96
C ASP A 210 13.76 18.95 -3.25
N VAL A 211 12.64 18.67 -3.93
CA VAL A 211 11.29 18.89 -3.39
C VAL A 211 11.10 18.14 -2.08
N LYS A 212 11.47 16.85 -2.05
CA LYS A 212 11.26 16.02 -0.85
C LYS A 212 12.25 16.28 0.25
N THR A 213 13.51 16.54 -0.08
CA THR A 213 14.50 16.92 0.93
C THR A 213 14.09 18.23 1.60
N LYS A 214 13.66 19.24 0.83
CA LYS A 214 13.18 20.52 1.39
C LYS A 214 11.98 20.35 2.33
N GLY A 215 11.06 19.45 2.00
CA GLY A 215 9.85 19.22 2.81
C GLY A 215 10.05 18.27 4.00
N TRP A 216 10.92 17.28 3.90
CA TRP A 216 10.98 16.16 4.84
C TRP A 216 12.25 16.11 5.68
N LEU A 217 13.37 16.70 5.24
CA LEU A 217 14.66 16.57 5.93
C LEU A 217 14.61 17.07 7.38
N ASN A 218 13.85 18.14 7.63
CA ASN A 218 13.76 18.78 8.94
C ASN A 218 12.61 18.26 9.82
N ASP A 219 11.73 17.37 9.31
CA ASP A 219 10.71 16.73 10.16
C ASP A 219 11.17 15.31 10.53
N PRO A 220 11.41 15.02 11.83
CA PRO A 220 11.90 13.71 12.28
C PRO A 220 11.04 12.53 11.84
N ARG A 221 9.72 12.74 11.65
CA ARG A 221 8.81 11.68 11.19
C ARG A 221 8.94 11.41 9.71
N TRP A 222 9.29 12.43 8.91
CA TRP A 222 9.34 12.33 7.45
C TRP A 222 10.73 12.07 6.89
N ALA A 223 11.79 12.49 7.59
CA ALA A 223 13.18 12.32 7.13
C ALA A 223 13.54 10.85 6.81
N GLN A 224 13.01 9.89 7.58
CA GLN A 224 13.21 8.46 7.34
C GLN A 224 12.70 7.95 5.98
N TYR A 225 11.87 8.73 5.28
CA TYR A 225 11.32 8.41 3.96
C TYR A 225 12.15 8.99 2.81
N LEU A 226 13.25 9.69 3.08
CA LEU A 226 14.24 10.10 2.06
C LEU A 226 15.11 8.91 1.65
N ARG A 227 14.51 8.00 0.86
CA ARG A 227 15.12 6.72 0.41
C ARG A 227 14.80 6.47 -1.07
N PRO A 228 15.66 5.77 -1.83
CA PRO A 228 15.38 5.47 -3.25
C PRO A 228 14.03 4.79 -3.48
N GLU A 229 13.66 3.83 -2.63
CA GLU A 229 12.38 3.12 -2.72
C GLU A 229 11.15 4.03 -2.60
N THR A 230 11.27 5.06 -1.77
CA THR A 230 10.15 5.95 -1.50
C THR A 230 10.09 7.07 -2.53
N LEU A 231 11.23 7.64 -2.91
CA LEU A 231 11.32 8.73 -3.87
C LEU A 231 11.04 8.26 -5.31
N PHE A 232 11.54 7.08 -5.70
CA PHE A 232 11.49 6.57 -7.08
C PHE A 232 10.41 5.49 -7.29
N GLY A 233 9.52 5.32 -6.32
CA GLY A 233 8.36 4.45 -6.39
C GLY A 233 7.23 5.00 -7.28
N THR A 234 6.04 4.42 -7.16
CA THR A 234 4.87 4.75 -8.00
C THR A 234 4.34 6.18 -7.87
N LYS A 235 4.82 6.94 -6.89
CA LYS A 235 4.44 8.35 -6.65
C LYS A 235 5.42 9.36 -7.26
N PHE A 236 6.38 8.92 -8.07
CA PHE A 236 7.44 9.77 -8.62
C PHE A 236 6.90 11.03 -9.32
N GLU A 237 5.98 10.86 -10.27
CA GLU A 237 5.37 11.97 -11.01
C GLU A 237 4.59 12.93 -10.09
N SER A 238 3.92 12.39 -9.07
CA SER A 238 3.23 13.21 -8.07
C SER A 238 4.21 14.09 -7.28
N TYR A 239 5.40 13.59 -6.96
CA TYR A 239 6.42 14.38 -6.27
C TYR A 239 7.08 15.40 -7.20
N LEU A 240 7.26 15.05 -8.47
CA LEU A 240 7.82 15.95 -9.49
C LEU A 240 6.95 17.20 -9.69
N ASN A 241 5.64 17.04 -9.53
CA ASN A 241 4.62 18.07 -9.72
C ASN A 241 4.13 18.71 -8.41
N GLU A 242 4.74 18.39 -7.27
CA GLU A 242 4.32 18.94 -5.98
C GLU A 242 4.63 20.44 -5.88
N LYS A 243 3.62 21.25 -5.56
CA LYS A 243 3.80 22.69 -5.40
C LYS A 243 4.57 22.98 -4.11
N VAL A 244 5.75 23.56 -4.26
CA VAL A 244 6.64 24.00 -3.17
C VAL A 244 6.00 25.19 -2.44
N GLY A 245 4.96 24.95 -1.64
CA GLY A 245 4.19 26.03 -1.01
C GLY A 245 3.09 25.60 -0.04
N GLY A 246 2.72 24.31 0.01
CA GLY A 246 1.87 23.81 1.09
C GLY A 246 2.71 23.60 2.34
N LYS A 247 2.76 24.59 3.23
CA LYS A 247 3.21 24.36 4.61
C LYS A 247 2.45 23.14 5.11
N HIS A 248 3.14 22.07 5.48
CA HIS A 248 2.57 21.12 6.43
C HIS A 248 2.39 21.94 7.71
N GLU A 249 1.20 22.51 7.89
CA GLU A 249 0.82 23.12 9.16
C GLU A 249 1.14 22.09 10.23
N ALA A 250 2.11 22.45 11.07
CA ALA A 250 2.32 21.78 12.33
C ALA A 250 0.93 21.72 12.97
N PHE A 251 0.46 20.51 13.25
CA PHE A 251 -0.66 20.29 14.16
C PHE A 251 -0.29 21.02 15.45
N SER A 252 -0.76 22.27 15.58
CA SER A 252 -0.69 23.02 16.80
C SER A 252 -1.50 22.22 17.81
N LYS A 253 -0.92 22.10 19.01
CA LYS A 253 -1.56 21.46 20.17
C LYS A 253 -3.02 21.89 20.20
N GLN A 254 -3.92 20.91 20.16
CA GLN A 254 -5.35 21.15 20.29
C GLN A 254 -5.57 22.03 21.53
N SER A 255 -6.15 23.21 21.29
CA SER A 255 -6.85 23.96 22.33
C SER A 255 -7.87 23.02 22.95
N THR A 256 -7.79 22.81 24.26
CA THR A 256 -8.83 22.14 25.04
C THR A 256 -10.12 22.92 24.83
N LYS A 257 -11.04 22.39 24.01
CA LYS A 257 -12.38 22.93 23.91
C LYS A 257 -13.06 22.68 25.26
N GLU A 258 -13.27 23.74 26.03
CA GLU A 258 -14.18 23.68 27.16
C GLU A 258 -15.60 23.53 26.62
N TYR A 259 -16.24 22.43 26.99
CA TYR A 259 -17.63 22.19 26.64
C TYR A 259 -18.54 22.66 27.79
N PRO A 260 -19.68 23.31 27.48
CA PRO A 260 -20.55 23.94 28.48
C PRO A 260 -21.31 22.97 29.38
N ASP A 261 -21.20 21.67 29.13
CA ASP A 261 -21.84 20.55 29.83
C ASP A 261 -21.04 20.04 31.03
N GLY A 262 -19.90 20.66 31.36
CA GLY A 262 -19.18 20.43 32.62
C GLY A 262 -18.46 19.08 32.70
N VAL A 263 -18.41 18.31 31.61
CA VAL A 263 -17.61 17.08 31.50
C VAL A 263 -16.31 17.41 30.77
N ASN A 264 -15.28 17.77 31.52
CA ASN A 264 -13.94 17.96 30.96
C ASN A 264 -13.25 16.59 30.79
N PHE A 265 -12.77 16.30 29.58
CA PHE A 265 -11.88 15.17 29.27
C PHE A 265 -10.41 15.60 29.29
#